data_AF-A0A7V1JK53-F1
#
_entry.id   AF-A0A7V1JK53-F1
#
_cell.length_a   1.000
_cell.length_b   1.000
_cell.length_c   1.000
_cell.angle_alpha   90.00
_cell.angle_beta   90.00
_cell.angle_gamma   90.00
#
_symmetry.space_group_name_H-M   'P 1'
#
loop_
_entity.id
_entity.type
_entity.pdbx_description
1 polymer ?
#
loop_
_entity_poly.entity_id
_entity_poly.type
_entity_poly.pdbx_seq_one_letter_code
_entity_poly.pdbx_strand_id
1 'polypeptide(L)' 'GLEGLAEVCRHVSIPVVAIGGINEHNAAAVIEAGADGVAVVSAIVTAPDVTAAARRLREVVEAARKSRGA' A
#
# COMPACT_ATOMS: atom_id res chain seq x y z
N GLY A 1 9.64 1.62 -9.07
CA GLY A 1 9.80 0.39 -8.25
C GLY A 1 9.90 0.77 -6.79
N LEU A 2 10.07 -0.21 -5.89
CA LEU A 2 10.10 0.02 -4.44
C LEU A 2 11.29 0.88 -3.99
N GLU A 3 12.46 0.73 -4.62
CA GLU A 3 13.65 1.52 -4.27
C GLU A 3 13.42 3.01 -4.54
N GLY A 4 12.88 3.33 -5.72
CA GLY A 4 12.55 4.71 -6.09
C GLY A 4 11.44 5.30 -5.22
N LEU A 5 10.46 4.49 -4.81
CA LEU A 5 9.45 4.90 -3.82
C LEU A 5 10.11 5.26 -2.49
N ALA A 6 11.01 4.41 -1.99
CA ALA A 6 11.73 4.65 -0.75
C ALA A 6 12.67 5.87 -0.82
N GLU A 7 13.26 6.14 -1.97
CA GLU A 7 13.98 7.38 -2.21
C GLU A 7 13.07 8.60 -2.11
N VAL A 8 11.93 8.62 -2.80
CA VAL A 8 10.98 9.73 -2.73
C VAL A 8 10.48 9.96 -1.31
N CYS A 9 10.04 8.90 -0.62
CA CYS A 9 9.55 8.97 0.77
C CYS A 9 10.58 9.54 1.75
N ARG A 10 11.90 9.36 1.50
CA ARG A 10 12.96 9.94 2.35
C ARG A 10 13.22 11.43 2.09
N HIS A 11 12.82 11.95 0.93
CA HIS A 11 13.10 13.34 0.53
C HIS A 11 11.92 14.29 0.73
N VAL A 12 10.74 13.78 1.05
CA VAL A 12 9.54 14.59 1.24
C VAL A 12 8.96 14.40 2.64
N SER A 13 8.34 15.44 3.17
CA SER A 13 7.64 15.40 4.46
C SER A 13 6.12 15.40 4.31
N ILE A 14 5.61 15.43 3.08
CA ILE A 14 4.17 15.32 2.80
C ILE A 14 3.75 13.85 2.73
N PRO A 15 2.47 13.53 3.00
CA PRO A 15 1.97 12.16 2.85
C PRO A 15 2.14 11.61 1.44
N VAL A 16 2.61 10.36 1.33
CA VAL A 16 2.84 9.66 0.05
C VAL A 16 1.87 8.50 -0.12
N VAL A 17 1.14 8.49 -1.24
CA VAL A 17 0.27 7.37 -1.63
C VAL A 17 0.81 6.73 -2.90
N ALA A 18 1.10 5.44 -2.85
CA ALA A 18 1.60 4.69 -4.00
C ALA A 18 0.45 4.11 -4.84
N ILE A 19 0.62 4.04 -6.16
CA ILE A 19 -0.34 3.47 -7.10
C ILE A 19 0.36 2.67 -8.20
N GLY A 20 -0.34 1.69 -8.78
CA GLY A 20 0.09 0.93 -9.95
C GLY A 20 0.42 -0.52 -9.62
N GLY A 21 -0.43 -1.46 -10.05
CA GLY A 21 -0.20 -2.90 -9.86
C GLY A 21 -0.21 -3.39 -8.39
N ILE A 22 -0.72 -2.59 -7.47
CA ILE A 22 -0.76 -2.92 -6.04
C ILE A 22 -1.94 -3.87 -5.73
N ASN A 23 -1.70 -4.86 -4.88
CA ASN A 23 -2.67 -5.84 -4.39
C ASN A 23 -2.29 -6.33 -2.98
N GLU A 24 -3.06 -7.28 -2.43
CA GLU A 24 -2.86 -7.82 -1.07
C GLU A 24 -1.50 -8.51 -0.85
N HIS A 25 -0.82 -8.95 -1.91
CA HIS A 25 0.47 -9.63 -1.81
C HIS A 25 1.68 -8.68 -1.79
N ASN A 26 1.54 -7.44 -2.28
CA ASN A 26 2.66 -6.49 -2.36
C ASN A 26 2.43 -5.18 -1.57
N ALA A 27 1.21 -4.93 -1.09
CA ALA A 27 0.89 -3.71 -0.34
C ALA A 27 1.75 -3.52 0.93
N ALA A 28 2.12 -4.61 1.62
CA ALA A 28 3.01 -4.53 2.78
C ALA A 28 4.37 -3.92 2.42
N ALA A 29 5.03 -4.44 1.39
CA ALA A 29 6.33 -3.95 0.92
C ALA A 29 6.28 -2.48 0.46
N VAL A 30 5.14 -2.04 -0.09
CA VAL A 30 4.91 -0.65 -0.49
C VAL A 30 4.85 0.28 0.73
N ILE A 31 4.16 -0.14 1.80
CA ILE A 31 4.12 0.62 3.05
C ILE A 31 5.48 0.61 3.75
N GLU A 32 6.15 -0.54 3.79
CA GLU A 32 7.51 -0.70 4.35
C GLU A 32 8.54 0.17 3.61
N ALA A 33 8.38 0.36 2.31
CA ALA A 33 9.19 1.28 1.51
C ALA A 33 8.98 2.76 1.88
N GLY A 34 7.96 3.08 2.69
CA GLY A 34 7.75 4.43 3.25
C GLY A 34 6.46 5.12 2.82
N ALA A 35 5.63 4.48 1.99
CA ALA A 35 4.32 5.04 1.64
C ALA A 35 3.39 5.06 2.87
N ASP A 36 2.57 6.10 2.95
CA ASP A 36 1.55 6.25 4.00
C ASP A 36 0.23 5.57 3.64
N GLY A 37 0.04 5.31 2.35
CA GLY A 37 -1.11 4.58 1.84
C GLY A 37 -0.89 4.01 0.44
N VAL A 38 -1.90 3.27 -0.03
CA VAL A 38 -1.93 2.69 -1.37
C VAL A 38 -3.25 3.00 -2.05
N ALA A 39 -3.20 3.20 -3.37
CA ALA A 39 -4.35 3.29 -4.24
C ALA A 39 -4.39 2.06 -5.17
N VAL A 40 -5.56 1.47 -5.32
CA VAL A 40 -5.79 0.27 -6.14
C VAL A 40 -7.06 0.40 -6.96
N VAL A 41 -7.10 -0.30 -8.11
CA VAL A 41 -8.30 -0.41 -8.95
C VAL A 41 -8.64 -1.87 -9.19
N SER A 42 -7.85 -2.58 -10.01
CA SER A 42 -8.15 -3.97 -10.40
C SER A 42 -8.19 -4.91 -9.20
N ALA A 43 -7.30 -4.76 -8.22
CA ALA A 43 -7.26 -5.62 -7.03
C ALA A 43 -8.57 -5.65 -6.21
N ILE A 44 -9.43 -4.63 -6.34
CA ILE A 44 -10.75 -4.60 -5.71
C ILE A 44 -11.86 -4.77 -6.75
N VAL A 45 -11.87 -3.95 -7.80
CA VAL A 45 -13.02 -3.84 -8.72
C VAL A 45 -13.24 -5.11 -9.54
N THR A 46 -12.20 -5.92 -9.78
CA THR A 46 -12.33 -7.19 -10.51
C THR A 46 -12.43 -8.41 -9.58
N ALA A 47 -12.52 -8.21 -8.27
CA ALA A 47 -12.65 -9.31 -7.31
C ALA A 47 -14.07 -9.89 -7.34
N PRO A 48 -14.23 -11.22 -7.14
CA PRO A 48 -15.57 -11.83 -6.99
C PRO A 48 -16.36 -11.25 -5.81
N ASP A 49 -15.66 -10.84 -4.76
CA ASP A 49 -16.20 -10.11 -3.61
C ASP A 49 -15.34 -8.89 -3.32
N VAL A 50 -15.84 -7.73 -3.73
CA VAL A 50 -15.17 -6.44 -3.56
C VAL A 50 -15.02 -6.04 -2.09
N THR A 51 -15.96 -6.45 -1.24
CA THR A 51 -15.93 -6.13 0.20
C THR A 51 -14.85 -6.94 0.90
N ALA A 52 -14.76 -8.24 0.59
CA ALA A 52 -13.71 -9.09 1.12
C ALA A 52 -12.32 -8.67 0.63
N ALA A 53 -12.18 -8.30 -0.64
CA ALA A 53 -10.92 -7.80 -1.20
C ALA A 53 -10.46 -6.48 -0.54
N ALA A 54 -11.38 -5.52 -0.39
CA ALA A 54 -11.08 -4.26 0.30
C ALA A 54 -10.69 -4.50 1.77
N ARG A 55 -11.37 -5.42 2.47
CA ARG A 55 -11.06 -5.78 3.86
C ARG A 55 -9.66 -6.38 4.00
N ARG A 56 -9.30 -7.37 3.18
CA ARG A 56 -7.97 -8.00 3.20
C ARG A 56 -6.87 -6.98 2.93
N LEU A 57 -7.05 -6.13 1.91
CA LEU A 57 -6.07 -5.10 1.59
C LEU A 57 -5.90 -4.11 2.75
N ARG A 58 -7.00 -3.70 3.38
CA ARG A 58 -6.96 -2.84 4.57
C ARG A 58 -6.19 -3.50 5.72
N GLU A 59 -6.42 -4.77 6.00
CA GLU A 59 -5.74 -5.51 7.06
C GLU A 59 -4.21 -5.56 6.82
N VAL A 60 -3.78 -5.82 5.58
CA VAL A 60 -2.36 -5.82 5.19
C VAL A 60 -1.73 -4.44 5.40
N VAL A 61 -2.38 -3.38 4.94
CA VAL A 61 -1.87 -2.00 5.06
C VAL A 61 -1.79 -1.56 6.52
N GLU A 62 -2.81 -1.84 7.32
CA GLU A 62 -2.84 -1.50 8.75
C GLU A 62 -1.76 -2.26 9.53
N ALA A 63 -1.56 -3.55 9.24
CA ALA A 63 -0.51 -4.35 9.86
C ALA A 63 0.89 -3.79 9.51
N ALA A 64 1.14 -3.48 8.24
CA ALA A 64 2.42 -2.93 7.79
C ALA A 64 2.69 -1.54 8.39
N ARG A 65 1.67 -0.67 8.49
CA ARG A 65 1.80 0.67 9.12
C ARG A 65 2.19 0.56 10.59
N LYS A 66 1.56 -0.35 11.34
CA LYS A 66 1.90 -0.61 12.75
C LYS A 66 3.33 -1.09 12.92
N SER A 67 3.79 -2.00 12.06
CA SER A 67 5.18 -2.50 12.09
C SER A 67 6.22 -1.44 11.72
N ARG A 68 5.87 -0.46 10.87
CA ARG A 68 6.75 0.67 10.51
C ARG A 68 6.91 1.71 11.64
N GLY A 69 6.08 1.66 12.68
CA GLY A 69 6.10 2.63 13.78
C GLY A 69 5.44 3.96 13.45
N ALA A 70 4.46 3.95 12.54
CA ALA A 70 3.64 5.11 12.16
C ALA A 70 2.37 5.23 13.03
#